data_AF-A0A0B3B175-F1
#
_entry.id   AF-A0A0B3B175-F1
#
_cell.length_a   1.000
_cell.length_b   1.000
_cell.length_c   1.000
_cell.angle_alpha   90.00
_cell.angle_beta   90.00
_cell.angle_gamma   90.00
#
_symmetry.space_group_name_H-M   'P 1'
#
loop_
_entity.id
_entity.type
_entity.pdbx_description
1 polymer ?
#
loop_
_entity_poly.entity_id
_entity_poly.type
_entity_poly.pdbx_seq_one_letter_code
_entity_poly.pdbx_strand_id
1 'polypeptide(L)'
;MIKKHYKKIIFFLILILFLATLITTFYFLSPEKIVNKIGIRNGYILIFIVSFFGGFSAGGSISFISLLITLSAGGINPLYLGLIAGTSLALGDMLMFYVGSKGRALVKGKWNKKVEDFAYHFKERKLLVKTTPIVAYLYLGLTPFPNDVLILFLATIKYPPKKANLIIILGNFTFALLIPFLVVNGFFFF
;
A
#
# COMPACT_ATOMS: atom_id res chain seq x y z
N MET A 1 4.53 -43.43 -14.09
CA MET A 1 5.36 -42.23 -14.37
C MET A 1 4.69 -41.21 -15.31
N ILE A 2 3.85 -41.65 -16.25
CA ILE A 2 3.22 -40.85 -17.33
C ILE A 2 2.28 -39.73 -16.84
N LYS A 3 1.44 -39.95 -15.81
CA LYS A 3 0.50 -38.93 -15.27
C LYS A 3 1.17 -37.65 -14.74
N LYS A 4 2.45 -37.71 -14.31
CA LYS A 4 3.18 -36.54 -13.78
C LYS A 4 3.68 -35.62 -14.90
N HIS A 5 3.88 -36.15 -16.10
CA HIS A 5 4.34 -35.38 -17.26
C HIS A 5 3.20 -34.51 -17.84
N TYR A 6 1.99 -35.06 -17.96
CA TYR A 6 0.80 -34.31 -18.41
C TYR A 6 0.44 -33.15 -17.48
N LYS A 7 0.58 -33.30 -16.16
CA LYS A 7 0.35 -32.18 -15.22
C LYS A 7 1.32 -31.02 -15.44
N LYS A 8 2.59 -31.31 -15.77
CA LYS A 8 3.59 -30.27 -16.08
C LYS A 8 3.27 -29.56 -17.41
N ILE A 9 2.84 -30.31 -18.42
CA ILE A 9 2.45 -29.76 -19.72
C ILE A 9 1.20 -28.88 -19.59
N ILE A 10 0.18 -29.34 -18.85
CA ILE A 10 -1.04 -28.55 -18.58
C ILE A 10 -0.69 -27.27 -17.82
N PHE A 11 0.15 -27.35 -16.79
CA PHE A 11 0.60 -26.16 -16.06
C PHE A 11 1.35 -25.18 -16.97
N PHE A 12 2.22 -25.68 -17.85
CA PHE A 12 2.96 -24.87 -18.81
C PHE A 12 2.03 -24.20 -19.83
N LEU A 13 1.01 -24.90 -20.32
CA LEU A 13 -0.01 -24.34 -21.22
C LEU A 13 -0.86 -23.27 -20.52
N ILE A 14 -1.24 -23.48 -19.27
CA ILE A 14 -1.95 -22.47 -18.46
C ILE A 14 -1.08 -21.22 -18.28
N LEU A 15 0.21 -21.39 -18.03
CA LEU A 15 1.15 -20.27 -17.90
C LEU A 15 1.28 -19.49 -19.21
N ILE A 16 1.42 -20.18 -20.35
CA ILE A 16 1.46 -19.53 -21.67
C ILE A 16 0.16 -18.78 -21.95
N LEU A 17 -0.99 -19.40 -21.69
CA LEU A 17 -2.29 -18.76 -21.89
C LEU A 17 -2.41 -17.50 -21.04
N PHE A 18 -2.04 -17.58 -19.76
CA PHE A 18 -2.02 -16.44 -18.84
C PHE A 18 -1.14 -15.30 -19.34
N LEU A 19 0.09 -15.61 -19.78
CA LEU A 19 1.02 -14.63 -20.35
C LEU A 19 0.46 -14.01 -21.64
N ALA A 20 -0.13 -14.80 -22.53
CA ALA A 20 -0.76 -14.31 -23.76
C ALA A 20 -1.94 -13.37 -23.46
N THR A 21 -2.80 -13.72 -22.49
CA THR A 21 -3.87 -12.81 -22.02
C THR A 21 -3.33 -11.53 -21.42
N LEU A 22 -2.25 -11.57 -20.65
CA LEU A 22 -1.63 -10.34 -20.12
C LEU A 22 -1.08 -9.46 -21.25
N ILE A 23 -0.31 -10.03 -22.17
CA ILE A 23 0.30 -9.29 -23.29
C ILE A 23 -0.78 -8.63 -24.14
N THR A 24 -1.82 -9.38 -24.53
CA THR A 24 -2.95 -8.83 -25.29
C THR A 24 -3.69 -7.74 -24.53
N THR A 25 -3.94 -7.92 -23.23
CA THR A 25 -4.60 -6.91 -22.39
C THR A 25 -3.78 -5.61 -22.35
N PHE A 26 -2.47 -5.68 -22.13
CA PHE A 26 -1.59 -4.51 -22.14
C PHE A 26 -1.45 -3.87 -23.53
N TYR A 27 -1.53 -4.66 -24.60
CA TYR A 27 -1.50 -4.16 -25.98
C TYR A 27 -2.74 -3.33 -26.33
N PHE A 28 -3.92 -3.75 -25.89
CA PHE A 28 -5.18 -3.05 -26.19
C PHE A 28 -5.51 -1.93 -25.18
N LEU A 29 -5.15 -2.10 -23.91
CA LEU A 29 -5.40 -1.14 -22.83
C LEU A 29 -4.13 -0.36 -22.48
N SER A 30 -3.74 0.57 -23.34
CA SER A 30 -2.68 1.51 -22.98
C SER A 30 -3.14 2.42 -21.83
N PRO A 31 -2.26 2.78 -20.88
CA PRO A 31 -2.59 3.70 -19.79
C PRO A 31 -3.21 5.02 -20.28
N GLU A 32 -2.75 5.53 -21.43
CA GLU A 32 -3.29 6.72 -22.08
C GLU A 32 -4.75 6.56 -22.49
N LYS A 33 -5.14 5.42 -23.08
CA LYS A 33 -6.55 5.15 -23.44
C LYS A 33 -7.43 5.09 -22.20
N ILE A 34 -6.91 4.54 -21.10
CA ILE A 34 -7.61 4.50 -19.81
C ILE A 34 -7.82 5.93 -19.29
N VAL A 35 -6.78 6.74 -19.23
CA VAL A 35 -6.86 8.14 -18.77
C VAL A 35 -7.75 8.98 -19.68
N ASN A 36 -7.68 8.82 -21.00
CA ASN A 36 -8.55 9.53 -21.95
C ASN A 36 -10.03 9.17 -21.79
N LYS A 37 -10.34 7.91 -21.47
CA LYS A 37 -11.71 7.47 -21.23
C LYS A 37 -12.27 7.93 -19.88
N ILE A 38 -11.43 7.90 -18.83
CA ILE A 38 -11.83 8.33 -17.48
C ILE A 38 -11.89 9.86 -17.41
N GLY A 39 -10.93 10.54 -18.03
CA GLY A 39 -10.67 11.97 -17.92
C GLY A 39 -9.79 12.31 -16.72
N ILE A 40 -8.94 13.34 -16.87
CA ILE A 40 -7.94 13.74 -15.86
C ILE A 40 -8.58 14.05 -14.50
N ARG A 41 -9.66 14.84 -14.48
CA ARG A 41 -10.38 15.21 -13.25
C ARG A 41 -10.91 13.99 -12.51
N ASN A 42 -11.52 13.07 -13.24
CA ASN A 42 -12.05 11.85 -12.65
C ASN A 42 -10.92 10.91 -12.19
N GLY A 43 -9.76 10.94 -12.85
CA GLY A 43 -8.56 10.23 -12.40
C GLY A 43 -8.12 10.66 -11.00
N TYR A 44 -8.13 11.97 -10.70
CA TYR A 44 -7.83 12.48 -9.36
C TYR A 44 -8.85 12.07 -8.30
N ILE A 45 -10.13 12.06 -8.64
CA ILE A 45 -11.19 11.61 -7.71
C ILE A 45 -11.08 10.10 -7.47
N LEU A 46 -10.84 9.33 -8.55
CA LEU A 46 -10.72 7.89 -8.49
C LEU A 46 -9.52 7.48 -7.64
N ILE A 47 -8.34 8.10 -7.85
CA ILE A 47 -7.19 7.79 -7.02
C ILE A 47 -7.46 8.13 -5.56
N PHE A 48 -8.07 9.28 -5.26
CA PHE A 48 -8.41 9.69 -3.89
C PHE A 48 -9.27 8.64 -3.17
N ILE A 49 -10.33 8.14 -3.83
CA ILE A 49 -11.23 7.14 -3.24
C ILE A 49 -10.48 5.83 -3.05
N VAL A 50 -9.76 5.37 -4.08
CA VAL A 50 -9.08 4.08 -4.06
C VAL A 50 -7.92 4.06 -3.06
N SER A 51 -7.13 5.13 -2.93
CA SER A 51 -6.06 5.20 -1.93
C SER A 51 -6.59 5.35 -0.51
N PHE A 52 -7.70 6.06 -0.30
CA PHE A 52 -8.33 6.17 1.03
C PHE A 52 -8.72 4.80 1.60
N PHE A 53 -9.33 3.94 0.78
CA PHE A 53 -9.67 2.57 1.19
C PHE A 53 -8.54 1.56 0.95
N GLY A 54 -7.58 1.89 0.09
CA GLY A 54 -6.43 1.06 -0.26
C GLY A 54 -5.50 0.81 0.93
N GLY A 55 -5.44 1.76 1.86
CA GLY A 55 -4.72 1.65 3.13
C GLY A 55 -5.43 0.81 4.21
N PHE A 56 -6.53 0.12 3.90
CA PHE A 56 -7.23 -0.76 4.86
C PHE A 56 -6.94 -2.25 4.67
N SER A 57 -6.36 -2.64 3.53
CA SER A 57 -6.07 -4.05 3.25
C SER A 57 -4.88 -4.23 2.30
N ALA A 58 -4.18 -5.35 2.46
CA ALA A 58 -3.14 -5.79 1.53
C ALA A 58 -3.60 -5.86 0.07
N GLY A 59 -4.85 -6.28 -0.17
CA GLY A 59 -5.45 -6.26 -1.51
C GLY A 59 -5.69 -4.84 -2.02
N GLY A 60 -6.15 -3.96 -1.14
CA GLY A 60 -6.34 -2.53 -1.42
C GLY A 60 -5.03 -1.84 -1.81
N SER A 61 -3.92 -2.20 -1.17
CA SER A 61 -2.58 -1.67 -1.50
C SER A 61 -2.18 -2.00 -2.94
N ILE A 62 -2.43 -3.23 -3.41
CA ILE A 62 -2.15 -3.64 -4.79
C ILE A 62 -3.01 -2.84 -5.77
N SER A 63 -4.31 -2.71 -5.50
CA SER A 63 -5.23 -1.94 -6.36
C SER A 63 -4.84 -0.46 -6.44
N PHE A 64 -4.49 0.15 -5.30
CA PHE A 64 -4.01 1.51 -5.21
C PHE A 64 -2.72 1.73 -6.02
N ILE A 65 -1.69 0.91 -5.79
CA ILE A 65 -0.39 1.04 -6.49
C ILE A 65 -0.59 0.88 -8.00
N SER A 66 -1.38 -0.11 -8.43
CA SER A 66 -1.65 -0.37 -9.85
C SER A 66 -2.35 0.83 -10.51
N LEU A 67 -3.34 1.40 -9.83
CA LEU A 67 -4.04 2.59 -10.33
C LEU A 67 -3.12 3.80 -10.36
N LEU A 68 -2.31 4.02 -9.34
CA LEU A 68 -1.37 5.13 -9.26
C LEU A 68 -0.37 5.09 -10.42
N ILE A 69 0.19 3.90 -10.70
CA ILE A 69 1.08 3.68 -11.85
C ILE A 69 0.34 3.93 -13.16
N THR A 70 -0.87 3.39 -13.32
CA THR A 70 -1.65 3.53 -14.56
C THR A 70 -1.98 4.98 -14.86
N LEU A 71 -2.44 5.75 -13.87
CA LEU A 71 -2.78 7.15 -14.03
C LEU A 71 -1.55 8.01 -14.31
N SER A 72 -0.43 7.72 -13.64
CA SER A 72 0.84 8.40 -13.88
C SER A 72 1.40 8.12 -15.27
N ALA A 73 1.38 6.86 -15.71
CA ALA A 73 1.84 6.44 -17.04
C ALA A 73 0.92 6.97 -18.15
N GLY A 74 -0.38 7.13 -17.87
CA GLY A 74 -1.32 7.73 -18.80
C GLY A 74 -1.25 9.27 -18.90
N GLY A 75 -0.24 9.90 -18.30
CA GLY A 75 0.07 11.32 -18.47
C GLY A 75 -0.58 12.27 -17.46
N ILE A 76 -1.19 11.77 -16.38
CA ILE A 76 -1.64 12.64 -15.29
C ILE A 76 -0.42 13.23 -14.56
N ASN A 77 -0.49 14.51 -14.20
CA ASN A 77 0.61 15.21 -13.52
C ASN A 77 1.03 14.47 -12.22
N PRO A 78 2.29 14.02 -12.11
CA PRO A 78 2.74 13.15 -11.03
C PRO A 78 2.73 13.85 -9.66
N LEU A 79 2.96 15.18 -9.63
CA LEU A 79 2.96 15.94 -8.38
C LEU A 79 1.55 16.02 -7.78
N TYR A 80 0.56 16.44 -8.57
CA TYR A 80 -0.82 16.49 -8.07
C TYR A 80 -1.37 15.11 -7.74
N LEU A 81 -1.04 14.11 -8.57
CA LEU A 81 -1.45 12.73 -8.34
C LEU A 81 -0.90 12.22 -7.01
N GLY A 82 0.39 12.43 -6.74
CA GLY A 82 1.02 12.01 -5.49
C GLY A 82 0.54 12.78 -4.27
N LEU A 83 0.28 14.08 -4.37
CA LEU A 83 -0.28 14.87 -3.26
C LEU A 83 -1.70 14.41 -2.89
N ILE A 84 -2.56 14.18 -3.88
CA ILE A 84 -3.94 13.74 -3.67
C ILE A 84 -3.97 12.32 -3.11
N ALA A 85 -3.20 11.41 -3.71
CA ALA A 85 -3.05 10.03 -3.25
C ALA A 85 -2.45 9.95 -1.84
N GLY A 86 -1.37 10.70 -1.57
CA GLY A 86 -0.71 10.75 -0.27
C GLY A 86 -1.62 11.29 0.83
N THR A 87 -2.40 12.33 0.54
CA THR A 87 -3.37 12.90 1.49
C THR A 87 -4.45 11.88 1.85
N SER A 88 -5.10 11.30 0.86
CA SER A 88 -6.17 10.32 1.06
C SER A 88 -5.68 9.04 1.73
N LEU A 89 -4.51 8.52 1.33
CA LEU A 89 -3.89 7.36 1.95
C LEU A 89 -3.53 7.63 3.42
N ALA A 90 -2.94 8.79 3.72
CA ALA A 90 -2.65 9.21 5.10
C ALA A 90 -3.93 9.34 5.95
N LEU A 91 -5.02 9.87 5.39
CA LEU A 91 -6.30 9.95 6.08
C LEU A 91 -6.87 8.56 6.39
N GLY A 92 -6.84 7.64 5.42
CA GLY A 92 -7.24 6.25 5.61
C GLY A 92 -6.42 5.59 6.73
N ASP A 93 -5.10 5.62 6.61
CA ASP A 93 -4.20 4.99 7.57
C ASP A 93 -4.32 5.56 8.99
N MET A 94 -4.55 6.87 9.13
CA MET A 94 -4.83 7.48 10.44
C MET A 94 -6.16 7.00 11.02
N LEU A 95 -7.20 6.90 10.20
CA LEU A 95 -8.49 6.36 10.65
C LEU A 95 -8.32 4.91 11.11
N MET A 96 -7.58 4.09 10.35
CA MET A 96 -7.28 2.71 10.72
C MET A 96 -6.48 2.63 12.02
N PHE A 97 -5.46 3.48 12.18
CA PHE A 97 -4.68 3.56 13.42
C PHE A 97 -5.56 3.91 14.62
N TYR A 98 -6.46 4.88 14.46
CA TYR A 98 -7.34 5.33 15.54
C TYR A 98 -8.38 4.28 15.91
N VAL A 99 -9.01 3.66 14.90
CA VAL A 99 -9.95 2.54 15.09
C VAL A 99 -9.25 1.35 15.74
N GLY A 100 -8.05 0.98 15.28
CA GLY A 100 -7.25 -0.09 15.86
C GLY A 100 -6.85 0.21 17.31
N SER A 101 -6.46 1.44 17.60
CA SER A 101 -6.09 1.89 18.95
C SER A 101 -7.28 1.85 19.91
N LYS A 102 -8.49 2.24 19.46
CA LYS A 102 -9.71 2.12 20.25
C LYS A 102 -10.17 0.66 20.38
N GLY A 103 -10.11 -0.11 19.31
CA GLY A 103 -10.43 -1.53 19.28
C GLY A 103 -9.57 -2.35 20.25
N ARG A 104 -8.32 -1.93 20.48
CA ARG A 104 -7.43 -2.51 21.49
C ARG A 104 -8.05 -2.51 22.89
N ALA A 105 -8.85 -1.49 23.25
CA ALA A 105 -9.52 -1.43 24.55
C ALA A 105 -10.67 -2.44 24.70
N LEU A 106 -11.18 -2.98 23.59
CA LEU A 106 -12.24 -4.00 23.58
C LEU A 106 -11.70 -5.42 23.78
N VAL A 107 -10.38 -5.62 23.66
CA VAL A 107 -9.74 -6.93 23.87
C VAL A 107 -9.75 -7.27 25.37
N LYS A 108 -10.38 -8.39 25.74
CA LYS A 108 -10.52 -8.84 27.14
C LYS A 108 -9.85 -10.19 27.40
N GLY A 109 -9.63 -10.51 28.68
CA GLY A 109 -9.19 -11.83 29.14
C GLY A 109 -7.74 -12.19 28.78
N LYS A 110 -7.50 -13.47 28.48
CA LYS A 110 -6.15 -14.03 28.23
C LYS A 110 -5.41 -13.36 27.07
N TRP A 111 -6.15 -12.91 26.05
CA TRP A 111 -5.58 -12.20 24.91
C TRP A 111 -5.13 -10.78 25.26
N ASN A 112 -5.82 -10.10 26.19
CA ASN A 112 -5.36 -8.78 26.62
C ASN A 112 -3.98 -8.86 27.29
N LYS A 113 -3.81 -9.83 28.20
CA LYS A 113 -2.55 -10.07 28.90
C LYS A 113 -1.40 -10.34 27.93
N LYS A 114 -1.55 -11.30 27.01
CA LYS A 114 -0.52 -11.62 26.01
C LYS A 114 -0.05 -10.40 25.22
N VAL A 115 -0.99 -9.55 24.82
CA VAL A 115 -0.67 -8.38 24.01
C VAL A 115 -0.10 -7.25 24.86
N GLU A 116 -0.53 -7.11 26.12
CA GLU A 116 0.11 -6.19 27.08
C GLU A 116 1.54 -6.61 27.41
N ASP A 117 1.76 -7.90 27.66
CA ASP A 117 3.09 -8.47 27.87
C ASP A 117 3.97 -8.20 26.66
N PHE A 118 3.48 -8.47 25.44
CA PHE A 118 4.21 -8.15 24.22
C PHE A 118 4.57 -6.66 24.09
N ALA A 119 3.59 -5.77 24.33
CA ALA A 119 3.81 -4.33 24.28
C ALA A 119 4.79 -3.85 25.36
N TYR A 120 4.78 -4.48 26.53
CA TYR A 120 5.70 -4.20 27.63
C TYR A 120 7.14 -4.59 27.28
N HIS A 121 7.36 -5.83 26.83
CA HIS A 121 8.68 -6.31 26.38
C HIS A 121 9.24 -5.47 25.21
N PHE A 122 8.37 -4.97 24.34
CA PHE A 122 8.77 -4.04 23.28
C PHE A 122 9.26 -2.71 23.84
N LYS A 123 8.55 -2.14 24.82
CA LYS A 123 8.87 -0.85 25.45
C LYS A 123 10.14 -0.89 26.30
N GLU A 124 10.46 -2.02 26.92
CA GLU A 124 11.70 -2.19 27.70
C GLU A 124 12.96 -2.06 26.82
N ARG A 125 12.86 -2.41 25.54
CA ARG A 125 13.98 -2.32 24.61
C ARG A 125 14.13 -0.90 24.07
N LYS A 126 14.85 -0.04 24.81
CA LYS A 126 15.11 1.38 24.47
C LYS A 126 15.56 1.60 23.01
N LEU A 127 16.42 0.72 22.48
CA LEU A 127 16.89 0.78 21.08
C LEU A 127 15.75 0.58 20.07
N LEU A 128 14.83 -0.36 20.32
CA LEU A 128 13.69 -0.61 19.44
C LEU A 128 12.73 0.59 19.44
N VAL A 129 12.42 1.13 20.61
CA VAL A 129 11.52 2.30 20.72
C VAL A 129 12.11 3.52 19.99
N LYS A 130 13.43 3.74 20.11
CA LYS A 130 14.14 4.85 19.44
C LYS A 130 14.19 4.69 17.92
N THR A 131 14.33 3.46 17.43
CA THR A 131 14.40 3.15 15.98
C THR A 131 13.04 2.97 15.33
N THR A 132 11.98 2.73 16.11
CA THR A 132 10.60 2.52 15.62
C THR A 132 10.15 3.61 14.64
N PRO A 133 10.31 4.93 14.89
CA PRO A 133 9.91 5.96 13.94
C PRO A 133 10.60 5.84 12.58
N ILE A 134 11.90 5.54 12.59
CA ILE A 134 12.72 5.45 11.39
C ILE A 134 12.32 4.21 10.59
N VAL A 135 12.23 3.05 11.25
CA VAL A 135 11.83 1.80 10.62
C VAL A 135 10.40 1.90 10.07
N ALA A 136 9.48 2.50 10.83
CA ALA A 136 8.10 2.69 10.38
C ALA A 136 8.02 3.65 9.19
N TYR A 137 8.79 4.75 9.19
CA TYR A 137 8.85 5.65 8.04
C TYR A 137 9.42 4.96 6.80
N LEU A 138 10.51 4.20 6.93
CA LEU A 138 11.11 3.47 5.81
C LEU A 138 10.14 2.42 5.26
N TYR A 139 9.42 1.73 6.14
CA TYR A 139 8.40 0.76 5.74
C TYR A 139 7.27 1.43 4.95
N LEU A 140 6.61 2.45 5.51
CA LEU A 140 5.49 3.14 4.84
C LEU A 140 5.92 3.89 3.57
N GLY A 141 7.11 4.49 3.59
CA GLY A 141 7.56 5.40 2.54
C GLY A 141 8.25 4.73 1.37
N LEU A 142 8.94 3.61 1.59
CA LEU A 142 9.84 3.01 0.59
C LEU A 142 9.48 1.57 0.24
N THR A 143 8.56 0.93 0.96
CA THR A 143 8.18 -0.45 0.67
C THR A 143 6.79 -0.51 0.06
N PRO A 144 6.57 -1.35 -0.96
CA PRO A 144 5.23 -1.59 -1.53
C PRO A 144 4.42 -2.57 -0.67
N PHE A 145 4.71 -2.66 0.63
CA PHE A 145 4.05 -3.61 1.53
C PHE A 145 2.76 -3.02 2.12
N PRO A 146 1.82 -3.88 2.56
CA PRO A 146 0.59 -3.43 3.19
C PRO A 146 0.83 -2.62 4.47
N ASN A 147 0.37 -1.37 4.49
CA ASN A 147 0.51 -0.47 5.63
C ASN A 147 -0.23 -0.99 6.89
N ASP A 148 -1.33 -1.73 6.69
CA ASP A 148 -2.18 -2.28 7.77
C ASP A 148 -1.39 -3.03 8.82
N VAL A 149 -0.39 -3.82 8.40
CA VAL A 149 0.40 -4.68 9.29
C VAL A 149 1.15 -3.80 10.29
N LEU A 150 1.81 -2.76 9.79
CA LEU A 150 2.56 -1.83 10.61
C LEU A 150 1.63 -0.96 11.46
N ILE A 151 0.54 -0.46 10.88
CA ILE A 151 -0.42 0.40 11.59
C ILE A 151 -1.07 -0.35 12.75
N LEU A 152 -1.51 -1.58 12.51
CA LEU A 152 -2.08 -2.44 13.53
C LEU A 152 -1.05 -2.78 14.60
N PHE A 153 0.21 -3.03 14.22
CA PHE A 153 1.31 -3.22 15.16
C PHE A 153 1.49 -1.99 16.06
N LEU A 154 1.57 -0.78 15.49
CA LEU A 154 1.71 0.46 16.25
C LEU A 154 0.52 0.71 17.19
N ALA A 155 -0.70 0.44 16.73
CA ALA A 155 -1.90 0.52 17.55
C ALA A 155 -1.87 -0.49 18.72
N THR A 156 -1.41 -1.70 18.45
CA THR A 156 -1.31 -2.81 19.42
C THR A 156 -0.38 -2.48 20.58
N ILE A 157 0.79 -1.88 20.29
CA ILE A 157 1.76 -1.47 21.31
C ILE A 157 1.39 -0.14 22.02
N LYS A 158 0.23 0.43 21.71
CA LYS A 158 -0.22 1.74 22.19
C LYS A 158 0.80 2.84 21.88
N TYR A 159 1.27 2.89 20.63
CA TYR A 159 2.24 3.89 20.19
C TYR A 159 1.63 5.31 20.28
N PRO A 160 2.41 6.36 20.60
CA PRO A 160 1.87 7.71 20.75
C PRO A 160 1.21 8.22 19.45
N PRO A 161 -0.08 8.63 19.48
CA PRO A 161 -0.81 9.02 18.27
C PRO A 161 -0.17 10.16 17.49
N LYS A 162 0.37 11.17 18.18
CA LYS A 162 1.06 12.30 17.52
C LYS A 162 2.26 11.84 16.70
N LYS A 163 3.03 10.88 17.22
CA LYS A 163 4.20 10.33 16.52
C LYS A 163 3.77 9.41 15.38
N ALA A 164 2.77 8.56 15.61
CA ALA A 164 2.19 7.70 14.57
C ALA A 164 1.69 8.53 13.39
N ASN A 165 0.86 9.55 13.64
CA ASN A 165 0.30 10.41 12.59
C ASN A 165 1.40 11.10 11.77
N LEU A 166 2.45 11.61 12.42
CA LEU A 166 3.57 12.21 11.70
C LEU A 166 4.27 11.21 10.78
N ILE A 167 4.53 10.00 11.27
CA ILE A 167 5.16 8.93 10.48
C ILE A 167 4.27 8.52 9.31
N ILE A 168 2.95 8.39 9.55
CA ILE A 168 1.96 8.04 8.52
C ILE A 168 1.90 9.10 7.42
N ILE A 169 1.83 10.39 7.79
CA ILE A 169 1.84 11.48 6.80
C ILE A 169 3.12 11.42 5.98
N LEU A 170 4.28 11.46 6.65
CA LEU A 170 5.55 11.52 5.95
C LEU A 170 5.76 10.29 5.06
N GLY A 171 5.49 9.09 5.58
CA GLY A 171 5.61 7.85 4.82
C GLY A 171 4.70 7.83 3.60
N ASN A 172 3.40 8.09 3.79
CA ASN A 172 2.44 7.99 2.69
C ASN A 172 2.64 9.06 1.62
N PHE A 173 3.03 10.28 1.99
CA PHE A 173 3.40 11.30 1.01
C PHE A 173 4.68 10.92 0.27
N THR A 174 5.71 10.43 0.97
CA THR A 174 6.94 9.95 0.33
C THR A 174 6.62 8.85 -0.67
N PHE A 175 5.86 7.82 -0.28
CA PHE A 175 5.51 6.72 -1.17
C PHE A 175 4.65 7.18 -2.36
N ALA A 176 3.59 7.94 -2.08
CA ALA A 176 2.64 8.39 -3.11
C ALA A 176 3.25 9.40 -4.10
N LEU A 177 4.29 10.14 -3.72
CA LEU A 177 5.05 10.98 -4.64
C LEU A 177 6.12 10.18 -5.39
N LEU A 178 6.85 9.32 -4.67
CA LEU A 178 7.95 8.55 -5.24
C LEU A 178 7.49 7.66 -6.40
N ILE A 179 6.35 6.97 -6.25
CA ILE A 179 5.87 6.05 -7.30
C ILE A 179 5.56 6.77 -8.62
N PRO A 180 4.71 7.83 -8.70
CA PRO A 180 4.48 8.57 -9.93
C PRO A 180 5.75 9.15 -10.54
N PHE A 181 6.65 9.72 -9.72
CA PHE A 181 7.92 10.25 -10.24
C PHE A 181 8.81 9.15 -10.81
N LEU A 182 8.89 7.98 -10.17
CA LEU A 182 9.61 6.83 -10.72
C LEU A 182 8.98 6.32 -12.00
N VAL A 183 7.65 6.31 -12.11
CA VAL A 183 6.97 5.88 -13.34
C VAL A 183 7.30 6.85 -14.47
N VAL A 184 7.10 8.15 -14.28
CA VAL A 184 7.36 9.14 -15.33
C VAL A 184 8.84 9.13 -15.75
N ASN A 185 9.78 9.15 -14.80
CA ASN A 185 11.21 9.17 -15.12
C ASN A 185 11.75 7.81 -15.59
N GLY A 186 11.23 6.70 -15.06
CA GLY A 186 11.62 5.35 -15.44
C GLY A 186 11.14 4.96 -16.84
N PHE A 187 9.99 5.47 -17.28
CA PHE A 187 9.53 5.35 -18.66
C PHE A 187 10.45 6.06 -19.66
N PHE A 188 11.21 7.08 -19.26
CA PHE A 188 12.17 7.74 -20.15
C PHE A 188 13.49 6.98 -20.32
N PHE A 189 13.76 5.95 -19.51
CA PHE A 189 14.99 5.15 -19.58
C PHE A 189 14.87 3.87 -20.43
N PHE A 190 13.68 3.53 -20.93
CA PHE A 190 13.41 2.39 -21.82
C PHE A 190 12.72 2.86 -23.10
#